data_AF-A0A6V8D7T0-F1
#
_entry.id   AF-A0A6V8D7T0-F1
#
_cell.length_a   1.000
_cell.length_b   1.000
_cell.length_c   1.000
_cell.angle_alpha   90.00
_cell.angle_beta   90.00
_cell.angle_gamma   90.00
#
_symmetry.space_group_name_H-M   'P 1'
#
loop_
_entity.id
_entity.type
_entity.pdbx_description
1 polymer ?
#
loop_
_entity_poly.entity_id
_entity_poly.type
_entity_poly.pdbx_seq_one_letter_code
_entity_poly.pdbx_strand_id
1 'polypeptide(L)'
;MSAGDSHTCAILDNGEAKCWGLDLVGQLGDGGSNTNTNAPSSTAIDLGTGRTAVAVSTGEHMHTCAILDNGDLKCWGRDDYGQLGDGGGNTNTNAPSST
;
A
#
# COMPACT_ATOMS: atom_id res chain seq x y z
N MET A 1 12.21 3.93 -0.40
CA MET A 1 11.55 4.48 -1.61
C MET A 1 11.38 3.34 -2.58
N SER A 2 10.13 3.05 -2.97
CA SER A 2 9.80 2.16 -4.08
C SER A 2 8.89 2.93 -5.03
N ALA A 3 9.27 2.96 -6.31
CA ALA A 3 8.48 3.59 -7.37
C ALA A 3 8.04 2.48 -8.31
N GLY A 4 6.74 2.26 -8.41
CA GLY A 4 6.14 1.41 -9.43
C GLY A 4 5.98 2.22 -10.72
N ASP A 5 5.34 1.62 -11.72
CA ASP A 5 5.15 2.26 -13.02
C ASP A 5 4.33 3.57 -12.96
N SER A 6 3.48 3.75 -11.93
CA SER A 6 2.60 4.92 -11.84
C SER A 6 2.28 5.43 -10.42
N HIS A 7 2.73 4.75 -9.36
CA HIS A 7 2.62 5.23 -7.98
C HIS A 7 3.94 5.05 -7.24
N THR A 8 4.18 5.92 -6.27
CA THR A 8 5.39 5.94 -5.44
C THR A 8 4.98 5.78 -4.00
N CYS A 9 5.74 4.96 -3.26
CA CYS A 9 5.59 4.82 -1.83
C CYS A 9 6.93 5.08 -1.12
N ALA A 10 6.85 5.76 0.02
CA ALA A 10 7.98 6.06 0.88
C ALA A 10 7.65 5.78 2.34
N ILE A 11 8.69 5.42 3.09
CA ILE A 11 8.66 5.29 4.55
C ILE A 11 9.42 6.50 5.09
N LEU A 12 8.80 7.22 6.03
CA LEU A 12 9.42 8.34 6.73
C LEU A 12 10.26 7.85 7.91
N ASP A 13 11.12 8.71 8.45
CA ASP A 13 12.00 8.36 9.58
C ASP A 13 11.25 7.92 10.84
N ASN A 14 9.98 8.31 10.99
CA ASN A 14 9.10 7.89 12.08
C ASN A 14 8.37 6.56 11.80
N GLY A 15 8.65 5.89 10.68
CA GLY A 15 8.05 4.61 10.29
C GLY A 15 6.69 4.72 9.61
N GLU A 16 6.17 5.93 9.38
CA GLU A 16 4.96 6.14 8.59
C GLU A 16 5.18 5.79 7.12
N ALA A 17 4.22 5.07 6.52
CA ALA A 17 4.19 4.85 5.08
C ALA A 17 3.27 5.87 4.40
N LYS A 18 3.73 6.44 3.28
CA LYS A 18 2.94 7.33 2.43
C LYS A 18 3.09 6.92 0.98
N CYS A 19 1.98 6.89 0.26
CA CYS A 19 1.95 6.66 -1.18
C CYS A 19 1.29 7.82 -1.91
N TRP A 20 1.72 8.09 -3.14
CA TRP A 20 1.12 9.07 -4.04
C TRP A 20 1.32 8.65 -5.49
N GLY A 21 0.58 9.27 -6.40
CA GLY A 21 0.58 9.02 -7.84
C GLY A 21 -0.78 8.56 -8.32
N LEU A 22 -0.77 7.61 -9.26
CA LEU A 22 -1.96 6.96 -9.80
C LEU A 22 -2.64 6.08 -8.74
N ASP A 23 -3.96 6.15 -8.69
CA ASP A 23 -4.79 5.39 -7.76
C ASP A 23 -6.05 4.87 -8.45
N LEU A 24 -5.93 3.86 -9.31
CA LEU A 24 -7.07 3.31 -10.06
C LEU A 24 -7.80 2.21 -9.30
N VAL A 25 -7.08 1.49 -8.46
CA VAL A 25 -7.54 0.27 -7.77
C VAL A 25 -7.17 0.30 -6.29
N GLY A 26 -6.85 1.48 -5.75
CA GLY A 26 -6.56 1.65 -4.33
C GLY A 26 -5.11 1.37 -3.95
N GLN A 27 -4.19 1.37 -4.92
CA GLN A 27 -2.76 1.09 -4.70
C GLN A 27 -2.06 2.08 -3.76
N LEU A 28 -2.69 3.22 -3.45
CA LEU A 28 -2.19 4.17 -2.45
C LEU A 28 -2.46 3.73 -1.01
N GLY A 29 -3.43 2.84 -0.76
CA GLY A 29 -3.68 2.29 0.57
C GLY A 29 -4.30 3.27 1.57
N ASP A 30 -4.88 4.37 1.08
CA ASP A 30 -5.44 5.44 1.91
C ASP A 30 -6.91 5.20 2.32
N GLY A 31 -7.50 4.06 1.94
CA GLY A 31 -8.90 3.73 2.16
C GLY A 31 -9.90 4.59 1.36
N GLY A 32 -9.41 5.37 0.39
CA GLY A 32 -10.17 6.34 -0.38
C GLY A 32 -10.89 5.77 -1.61
N SER A 33 -11.45 6.68 -2.43
CA SER A 33 -12.27 6.34 -3.60
C SER A 33 -11.46 6.18 -4.89
N ASN A 34 -10.23 5.65 -4.82
CA ASN A 34 -9.35 5.49 -5.99
C ASN A 34 -9.08 6.82 -6.70
N THR A 35 -8.49 7.78 -5.99
CA THR A 35 -8.27 9.15 -6.48
C THR A 35 -6.78 9.46 -6.60
N ASN A 36 -6.34 9.78 -7.82
CA ASN A 36 -4.96 10.14 -8.10
C ASN A 36 -4.51 11.34 -7.24
N THR A 37 -3.31 11.24 -6.67
CA THR A 37 -2.75 12.29 -5.82
C THR A 37 -1.32 12.60 -6.24
N ASN A 38 -1.00 13.86 -6.55
CA ASN A 38 0.33 14.22 -7.07
C ASN A 38 1.39 14.49 -5.98
N ALA A 39 1.04 14.30 -4.71
CA ALA A 39 1.91 14.53 -3.57
C ALA A 39 1.56 13.57 -2.42
N PRO A 40 2.48 13.30 -1.48
CA PRO A 40 2.17 12.50 -0.30
C PRO A 40 1.00 13.10 0.49
N SER A 41 0.05 12.26 0.91
CA SER A 41 -1.05 12.69 1.79
C SER A 41 -0.52 13.24 3.13
N SER A 42 -1.28 14.13 3.75
CA SER A 42 -1.01 14.58 5.12
C SER A 42 -1.11 13.42 6.11
N THR A 43 -1.99 12.45 5.82
CA THR A 43 -2.27 11.29 6.66
C THR A 43 -1.42 10.10 6.20
N ALA A 44 -0.83 9.38 7.15
CA ALA A 44 -0.13 8.13 6.87
C ALA A 44 -1.12 7.01 6.54
N ILE A 45 -0.65 6.01 5.80
CA ILE A 45 -1.40 4.78 5.53
C ILE A 45 -1.63 4.04 6.86
N ASP A 46 -2.86 3.57 7.08
CA ASP A 46 -3.20 2.80 8.29
C ASP A 46 -2.67 1.36 8.18
N LEU A 47 -1.54 1.11 8.83
CA LEU A 47 -0.92 -0.22 8.92
C LEU A 47 -1.43 -1.04 10.11
N GLY A 48 -2.36 -0.50 10.91
CA GLY A 48 -2.86 -1.08 12.16
C GLY A 48 -2.30 -0.37 13.40
N THR A 49 -2.96 -0.58 14.53
CA THR A 49 -2.64 0.11 15.79
C THR A 49 -1.21 -0.15 16.25
N GLY A 50 -0.41 0.92 16.38
CA GLY A 50 0.96 0.85 16.88
C GLY A 50 1.96 0.19 15.92
N ARG A 51 1.61 0.10 14.63
CA ARG A 51 2.47 -0.50 13.60
C ARG A 51 3.21 0.55 12.78
N THR A 52 4.42 0.20 12.36
CA THR A 52 5.23 1.00 11.43
C THR A 52 5.74 0.14 10.29
N ALA A 53 5.99 0.74 9.12
CA ALA A 53 6.60 0.05 8.00
C ALA A 53 8.13 0.09 8.12
N VAL A 54 8.78 -1.06 7.88
CA VAL A 54 10.25 -1.17 7.78
C VAL A 54 10.71 -1.38 6.35
N ALA A 55 9.84 -1.90 5.49
CA ALA A 55 10.07 -2.01 4.04
C ALA A 55 8.75 -1.81 3.29
N VAL A 56 8.82 -1.23 2.10
CA VAL A 56 7.68 -1.05 1.19
C VAL A 56 8.12 -1.34 -0.24
N SER A 57 7.27 -2.06 -0.97
CA SER A 57 7.47 -2.38 -2.38
C SER A 57 6.20 -2.11 -3.16
N THR A 58 6.35 -1.43 -4.30
CA THR A 58 5.29 -1.21 -5.28
C THR A 58 5.46 -2.19 -6.43
N GLY A 59 4.44 -2.96 -6.76
CA GLY A 59 4.48 -3.91 -7.86
C GLY A 59 4.04 -3.30 -9.20
N GLU A 60 4.47 -3.93 -10.30
CA GLU A 60 4.19 -3.48 -11.68
C GLU A 60 2.68 -3.39 -12.00
N HIS A 61 1.85 -4.20 -11.33
CA HIS A 61 0.42 -4.30 -11.58
C HIS A 61 -0.44 -3.50 -10.59
N MET A 62 0.03 -2.34 -10.11
CA MET A 62 -0.75 -1.47 -9.21
C MET A 62 -1.11 -2.14 -7.87
N HIS A 63 -0.18 -2.87 -7.26
CA HIS A 63 -0.29 -3.32 -5.88
C HIS A 63 0.90 -2.78 -5.07
N THR A 64 0.74 -2.75 -3.75
CA THR A 64 1.76 -2.31 -2.81
C THR A 64 1.78 -3.28 -1.65
N CYS A 65 2.97 -3.63 -1.19
CA CYS A 65 3.15 -4.44 0.01
C CYS A 65 4.14 -3.76 0.96
N ALA A 66 3.90 -3.90 2.26
CA ALA A 66 4.76 -3.41 3.32
C ALA A 66 5.05 -4.51 4.35
N ILE A 67 6.30 -4.56 4.79
CA ILE A 67 6.72 -5.36 5.95
C ILE A 67 6.67 -4.45 7.17
N LEU A 68 6.01 -4.90 8.23
CA LEU A 68 5.85 -4.17 9.48
C LEU A 68 6.99 -4.44 10.46
N ASP A 69 7.08 -3.63 11.51
CA ASP A 69 8.06 -3.73 12.59
C ASP A 69 8.05 -5.08 13.32
N ASN A 70 6.93 -5.79 13.28
CA ASN A 70 6.78 -7.10 13.91
C ASN A 70 6.96 -8.29 12.94
N GLY A 71 7.30 -8.02 11.67
CA GLY A 71 7.47 -9.02 10.63
C GLY A 71 6.19 -9.39 9.87
N ASP A 72 5.03 -8.81 10.20
CA ASP A 72 3.82 -9.03 9.42
C ASP A 72 3.95 -8.41 8.02
N LEU A 73 3.30 -9.03 7.05
CA LEU A 73 3.14 -8.53 5.70
C LEU A 73 1.72 -7.99 5.50
N LYS A 74 1.63 -6.79 4.96
CA LYS A 74 0.37 -6.23 4.47
C LYS A 74 0.48 -5.86 3.01
N CYS A 75 -0.53 -6.20 2.23
CA CYS A 75 -0.61 -5.86 0.81
C CYS A 75 -1.94 -5.15 0.51
N TRP A 76 -1.93 -4.28 -0.50
CA TRP A 76 -3.12 -3.59 -1.00
C TRP A 76 -2.98 -3.19 -2.47
N GLY A 77 -4.07 -2.75 -3.07
CA GLY A 77 -4.20 -2.41 -4.48
C GLY A 77 -4.83 -3.54 -5.29
N ARG A 78 -4.31 -3.77 -6.50
CA ARG A 78 -4.79 -4.80 -7.41
C ARG A 78 -4.62 -6.20 -6.81
N ASP A 79 -5.60 -7.06 -7.08
CA ASP A 79 -5.62 -8.47 -6.70
C ASP A 79 -6.13 -9.42 -7.81
N ASP A 80 -6.25 -8.97 -9.05
CA ASP A 80 -6.85 -9.76 -10.16
C ASP A 80 -6.16 -11.13 -10.40
N TYR A 81 -4.92 -11.30 -9.93
CA TYR A 81 -4.15 -12.56 -10.00
C TYR A 81 -3.72 -13.09 -8.63
N GLY A 82 -4.38 -12.66 -7.54
CA GLY A 82 -4.01 -13.03 -6.18
C GLY A 82 -2.71 -12.39 -5.71
N GLN A 83 -2.42 -11.16 -6.16
CA GLN A 83 -1.17 -10.46 -5.81
C GLN A 83 -1.08 -10.14 -4.32
N LEU A 84 -2.23 -10.03 -3.65
CA LEU A 84 -2.27 -9.69 -2.22
C LEU A 84 -1.91 -10.87 -1.34
N GLY A 85 -2.11 -12.11 -1.81
CA GLY A 85 -1.73 -13.31 -1.08
C GLY A 85 -2.52 -13.56 0.21
N ASP A 86 -3.66 -12.89 0.40
CA ASP A 86 -4.50 -12.95 1.62
C ASP A 86 -5.44 -14.17 1.67
N GLY A 87 -5.31 -15.09 0.72
CA GLY A 87 -6.19 -16.26 0.59
C GLY A 87 -7.63 -15.92 0.18
N GLY A 88 -7.88 -14.67 -0.23
CA GLY A 88 -9.17 -14.16 -0.66
C GLY A 88 -9.54 -14.48 -2.10
N GLY A 89 -10.64 -13.87 -2.55
CA GLY A 89 -11.28 -14.13 -3.85
C GLY A 89 -10.78 -13.28 -5.01
N ASN A 90 -9.50 -12.92 -5.06
CA ASN A 90 -8.92 -12.02 -6.06
C ASN A 90 -9.64 -10.65 -6.09
N THR A 91 -9.78 -10.01 -4.93
CA THR A 91 -10.52 -8.75 -4.77
C THR A 91 -9.58 -7.61 -4.45
N ASN A 92 -9.56 -6.59 -5.30
CA ASN A 92 -8.78 -5.38 -5.06
C ASN A 92 -9.17 -4.75 -3.71
N THR A 93 -8.18 -4.27 -2.95
CA THR A 93 -8.39 -3.55 -1.70
C THR A 93 -7.70 -2.19 -1.73
N ASN A 94 -8.38 -1.16 -1.24
CA ASN A 94 -7.85 0.21 -1.17
C ASN A 94 -7.18 0.54 0.17
N ALA A 95 -7.09 -0.44 1.07
CA ALA A 95 -6.44 -0.32 2.36
C ALA A 95 -5.61 -1.58 2.65
N PRO A 96 -4.51 -1.47 3.43
CA PRO A 96 -3.66 -2.60 3.79
C PRO A 96 -4.45 -3.76 4.42
N SER A 97 -4.56 -4.88 3.70
CA SER A 97 -5.09 -6.13 4.24
C SER A 97 -3.97 -6.99 4.81
N SER A 98 -4.30 -7.79 5.82
CA SER A 98 -3.39 -8.79 6.36
C SER A 98 -3.27 -9.97 5.40
N THR A 99 -2.07 -10.53 5.30
CA THR A 99 -1.83 -11.84 4.68
C THR A 99 -1.79 -12.95 5.72
#